data_AF-A0A371PV64-F1
#
_entry.id   AF-A0A371PV64-F1
#
_cell.length_a   1.000
_cell.length_b   1.000
_cell.length_c   1.000
_cell.angle_alpha   90.00
_cell.angle_beta   90.00
_cell.angle_gamma   90.00
#
_symmetry.space_group_name_H-M   'P 1'
#
loop_
_entity.id
_entity.type
_entity.pdbx_description
1 polymer ?
#
loop_
_entity_poly.entity_id
_entity_poly.type
_entity_poly.pdbx_seq_one_letter_code
_entity_poly.pdbx_strand_id
1 'polypeptide(L)'
;HEPQGPGPAGPPAPTAPAPAPAPRPAVTAAPGLDGVRQILAAGGAPETLAEKTAEVLGERAAEALSEDPWQLLGVPGVRPEQADGFARALLGAACGPGDERRAQALVGWLLEQTAIAGHSALEAATLRAALAQRSVPDPDEALQTAIADGAVLVFQDAIEEPGRARPVTGDDEDEAEQPVRILLGLDRFAMAEESVADGLARLLNTFEPLTEPEQEQDAEPESGAEPEQGASPDAGEDGDGDGTADTEAKAEPEPEAETDADAETEAGDEDAHAGDDAHPVGPDATTAPTPVRPSPADWEAAAAAAPSPSAAELIRAAAHSGLVAHTGAEAA
;
A
#
# COMPACT_ATOMS: atom_id res chain seq x y z
N HIS A 1 -88.51 -12.97 -31.69
CA HIS A 1 -88.06 -12.79 -30.30
C HIS A 1 -86.91 -13.76 -30.09
N GLU A 2 -85.67 -13.29 -30.23
CA GLU A 2 -84.46 -13.96 -29.74
C GLU A 2 -83.37 -12.88 -29.55
N PRO A 3 -82.49 -12.99 -28.52
CA PRO A 3 -81.86 -11.85 -27.88
C PRO A 3 -80.47 -11.52 -28.45
N GLN A 4 -80.15 -10.22 -28.50
CA GLN A 4 -78.80 -9.70 -28.77
C GLN A 4 -77.88 -9.98 -27.58
N GLY A 5 -76.79 -10.72 -27.82
CA GLY A 5 -75.69 -10.88 -26.87
C GLY A 5 -74.80 -9.62 -26.82
N PRO A 6 -74.18 -9.31 -25.67
CA PRO A 6 -73.33 -8.14 -25.51
C PRO A 6 -71.99 -8.32 -26.23
N GLY A 7 -71.58 -7.31 -27.00
CA GLY A 7 -70.28 -7.27 -27.67
C GLY A 7 -69.11 -7.10 -26.69
N PRO A 8 -67.89 -7.56 -27.05
CA PRO A 8 -66.74 -7.52 -26.17
C PRO A 8 -66.26 -6.08 -25.92
N ALA A 9 -65.97 -5.76 -24.65
CA ALA A 9 -65.39 -4.51 -24.23
C ALA A 9 -63.96 -4.36 -24.80
N GLY A 10 -63.70 -3.22 -25.44
CA GLY A 10 -62.37 -2.86 -25.94
C GLY A 10 -61.36 -2.62 -24.80
N PRO A 11 -60.05 -2.76 -25.09
CA PRO A 11 -58.99 -2.62 -24.08
C PRO A 11 -58.93 -1.20 -23.50
N PRO A 12 -58.51 -1.03 -22.23
CA PRO A 12 -58.38 0.26 -21.60
C PRO A 12 -57.28 1.10 -22.29
N ALA A 13 -57.57 2.38 -22.50
CA ALA A 13 -56.63 3.33 -23.08
C ALA A 13 -55.42 3.57 -22.15
N PRO A 14 -54.21 3.75 -22.71
CA PRO A 14 -53.01 4.01 -21.91
C PRO A 14 -53.13 5.34 -21.16
N THR A 15 -52.86 5.31 -19.86
CA THR A 15 -52.81 6.49 -19.00
C THR A 15 -51.59 7.34 -19.40
N ALA A 16 -51.82 8.60 -19.77
CA ALA A 16 -50.75 9.52 -20.14
C ALA A 16 -49.78 9.73 -18.94
N PRO A 17 -48.46 9.83 -19.19
CA PRO A 17 -47.48 10.08 -18.13
C PRO A 17 -47.73 11.45 -17.48
N ALA A 18 -47.54 11.52 -16.16
CA ALA A 18 -47.66 12.76 -15.39
C ALA A 18 -46.65 13.81 -15.92
N PRO A 19 -47.01 15.11 -15.94
CA PRO A 19 -46.12 16.16 -16.41
C PRO A 19 -44.87 16.24 -15.53
N ALA A 20 -43.70 16.30 -16.16
CA ALA A 20 -42.44 16.51 -15.47
C ALA A 20 -42.47 17.84 -14.69
N PRO A 21 -41.90 17.89 -13.47
CA PRO A 21 -41.85 19.14 -12.71
C PRO A 21 -41.06 20.19 -13.50
N ALA A 22 -41.60 21.42 -13.54
CA ALA A 22 -40.98 22.53 -14.25
C ALA A 22 -39.60 22.86 -13.66
N PRO A 23 -38.63 23.29 -14.49
CA PRO A 23 -37.32 23.71 -14.01
C PRO A 23 -37.48 24.86 -13.02
N ARG A 24 -36.96 24.67 -11.79
CA ARG A 24 -36.94 25.71 -10.75
C ARG A 24 -35.98 26.83 -11.20
N PRO A 25 -36.34 28.11 -11.01
CA PRO A 25 -35.44 29.21 -11.35
C PRO A 25 -34.14 29.09 -10.54
N ALA A 26 -33.00 29.32 -11.20
CA ALA A 26 -31.69 29.35 -10.57
C ALA A 26 -31.69 30.45 -9.50
N VAL A 27 -31.69 30.03 -8.23
CA VAL A 27 -31.59 30.97 -7.12
C VAL A 27 -30.11 31.28 -6.94
N THR A 28 -29.73 32.55 -7.03
CA THR A 28 -28.39 32.98 -6.62
C THR A 28 -28.27 32.69 -5.12
N ALA A 29 -27.40 31.76 -4.75
CA ALA A 29 -27.18 31.39 -3.37
C ALA A 29 -26.69 32.61 -2.57
N ALA A 30 -27.17 32.76 -1.33
CA ALA A 30 -26.60 33.73 -0.41
C ALA A 30 -25.10 33.41 -0.18
N PRO A 31 -24.24 34.41 0.07
CA PRO A 31 -22.83 34.13 0.35
C PRO A 31 -22.67 33.37 1.67
N GLY A 32 -21.64 32.51 1.75
CA GLY A 32 -21.26 31.78 2.96
C GLY A 32 -22.27 30.70 3.39
N LEU A 33 -22.35 30.45 4.71
CA LEU A 33 -23.11 29.34 5.31
C LEU A 33 -24.60 29.33 4.94
N ASP A 34 -25.22 30.50 4.77
CA ASP A 34 -26.65 30.58 4.45
C ASP A 34 -26.93 30.10 3.02
N GLY A 35 -26.01 30.33 2.07
CA GLY A 35 -26.11 29.75 0.73
C GLY A 35 -25.97 28.24 0.74
N VAL A 36 -25.06 27.72 1.58
CA VAL A 36 -24.87 26.27 1.73
C VAL A 36 -26.15 25.63 2.28
N ARG A 37 -26.74 26.19 3.34
CA ARG A 37 -28.04 25.72 3.88
C ARG A 37 -29.14 25.76 2.82
N GLN A 38 -29.21 26.86 2.05
CA GLN A 38 -30.20 27.02 0.99
C GLN A 38 -30.08 25.95 -0.09
N ILE A 39 -28.86 25.64 -0.54
CA ILE A 39 -28.62 24.61 -1.56
C ILE A 39 -28.88 23.20 -1.01
N LEU A 40 -28.42 22.91 0.21
CA LEU A 40 -28.71 21.64 0.88
C LEU A 40 -30.23 21.42 0.98
N ALA A 41 -30.97 22.42 1.44
CA ALA A 41 -32.43 22.37 1.50
C ALA A 41 -33.06 22.19 0.11
N ALA A 42 -32.56 22.89 -0.93
CA ALA A 42 -33.06 22.77 -2.28
C ALA A 42 -32.87 21.36 -2.89
N GLY A 43 -31.76 20.71 -2.53
CA GLY A 43 -31.43 19.34 -2.92
C GLY A 43 -31.94 18.27 -1.94
N GLY A 44 -32.67 18.65 -0.89
CA GLY A 44 -33.25 17.70 0.08
C GLY A 44 -32.24 17.06 1.04
N ALA A 45 -31.04 17.64 1.18
CA ALA A 45 -30.04 17.23 2.15
C ALA A 45 -30.25 17.92 3.52
N PRO A 46 -29.86 17.30 4.65
CA PRO A 46 -29.98 17.92 5.97
C PRO A 46 -29.16 19.21 6.10
N GLU A 47 -29.79 20.29 6.56
CA GLU A 47 -29.10 21.57 6.81
C GLU A 47 -28.02 21.47 7.90
N THR A 48 -28.07 20.45 8.76
CA THR A 48 -27.03 20.17 9.77
C THR A 48 -25.67 19.85 9.14
N LEU A 49 -25.62 19.51 7.85
CA LEU A 49 -24.36 19.30 7.14
C LEU A 49 -23.68 20.62 6.75
N ALA A 50 -24.39 21.77 6.78
CA ALA A 50 -23.90 23.02 6.21
C ALA A 50 -22.56 23.49 6.77
N GLU A 51 -22.33 23.35 8.08
CA GLU A 51 -21.07 23.73 8.71
C GLU A 51 -19.92 22.85 8.22
N LYS A 52 -20.09 21.52 8.26
CA LYS A 52 -19.10 20.57 7.75
C LYS A 52 -18.82 20.76 6.26
N THR A 53 -19.86 21.04 5.48
CA THR A 53 -19.73 21.29 4.05
C THR A 53 -18.94 22.56 3.78
N ALA A 54 -19.17 23.64 4.55
CA ALA A 54 -18.40 24.87 4.43
C ALA A 54 -16.95 24.70 4.92
N GLU A 55 -16.70 23.86 5.94
CA GLU A 55 -15.35 23.51 6.38
C GLU A 55 -14.56 22.76 5.31
N VAL A 56 -15.22 21.83 4.58
CA VAL A 56 -14.57 21.00 3.56
C VAL A 56 -14.41 21.73 2.22
N LEU A 57 -15.46 22.40 1.73
CA LEU A 57 -15.48 23.05 0.41
C LEU A 57 -15.10 24.53 0.44
N GLY A 58 -14.89 25.10 1.64
CA GLY A 58 -14.48 26.49 1.84
C GLY A 58 -15.58 27.52 1.59
N GLU A 59 -15.18 28.78 1.42
CA GLU A 59 -16.09 29.94 1.32
C GLU A 59 -17.03 29.89 0.12
N ARG A 60 -16.63 29.19 -0.95
CA ARG A 60 -17.40 29.03 -2.20
C ARG A 60 -18.21 27.73 -2.25
N ALA A 61 -18.39 27.06 -1.10
CA ALA A 61 -19.10 25.78 -1.01
C ALA A 61 -20.47 25.76 -1.71
N ALA A 62 -21.25 26.83 -1.57
CA ALA A 62 -22.55 26.93 -2.21
C ALA A 62 -22.43 26.92 -3.76
N GLU A 63 -21.53 27.73 -4.30
CA GLU A 63 -21.29 27.79 -5.75
C GLU A 63 -20.77 26.46 -6.27
N ALA A 64 -19.79 25.87 -5.58
CA ALA A 64 -19.21 24.58 -5.92
C ALA A 64 -20.27 23.46 -5.97
N LEU A 65 -21.17 23.39 -4.99
CA LEU A 65 -22.27 22.41 -4.99
C LEU A 65 -23.32 22.66 -6.08
N SER A 66 -23.49 23.91 -6.51
CA SER A 66 -24.42 24.23 -7.60
C SER A 66 -23.87 23.82 -8.97
N GLU A 67 -22.54 23.89 -9.14
CA GLU A 67 -21.83 23.47 -10.36
C GLU A 67 -21.64 21.95 -10.40
N ASP A 68 -21.25 21.37 -9.27
CA ASP A 68 -21.07 19.94 -9.07
C ASP A 68 -21.71 19.47 -7.75
N PRO A 69 -22.94 18.95 -7.81
CA PRO A 69 -23.64 18.43 -6.64
C PRO A 69 -22.95 17.24 -5.96
N TRP A 70 -22.09 16.49 -6.67
CA TRP A 70 -21.43 15.32 -6.10
C TRP A 70 -20.23 15.66 -5.21
N GLN A 71 -19.78 16.93 -5.18
CA GLN A 71 -18.80 17.39 -4.19
C GLN A 71 -19.29 17.21 -2.75
N LEU A 72 -20.61 17.11 -2.53
CA LEU A 72 -21.18 16.79 -1.22
C LEU A 72 -20.66 15.43 -0.69
N LEU A 73 -20.28 14.50 -1.56
CA LEU A 73 -19.75 13.19 -1.18
C LEU A 73 -18.39 13.27 -0.46
N GLY A 74 -17.63 14.36 -0.68
CA GLY A 74 -16.39 14.63 0.05
C GLY A 74 -16.61 15.01 1.51
N VAL A 75 -17.85 15.30 1.93
CA VAL A 75 -18.17 15.67 3.31
C VAL A 75 -18.27 14.42 4.20
N PRO A 76 -17.54 14.36 5.34
CA PRO A 76 -17.55 13.20 6.22
C PRO A 76 -18.94 12.77 6.67
N GLY A 77 -19.26 11.50 6.44
CA GLY A 77 -20.54 10.89 6.82
C GLY A 77 -21.61 10.89 5.73
N VAL A 78 -21.36 11.55 4.59
CA VAL A 78 -22.24 11.47 3.42
C VAL A 78 -22.01 10.15 2.67
N ARG A 79 -23.10 9.47 2.33
CA ARG A 79 -23.07 8.23 1.53
C ARG A 79 -23.33 8.50 0.05
N PRO A 80 -22.82 7.68 -0.87
CA PRO A 80 -23.05 7.82 -2.32
C PRO A 80 -24.54 7.94 -2.68
N GLU A 81 -25.41 7.19 -2.02
CA GLU A 81 -26.86 7.22 -2.28
C GLU A 81 -27.49 8.56 -1.88
N GLN A 82 -26.96 9.21 -0.84
CA GLN A 82 -27.39 10.55 -0.42
C GLN A 82 -26.92 11.61 -1.41
N ALA A 83 -25.67 11.53 -1.86
CA ALA A 83 -25.13 12.42 -2.89
C ALA A 83 -25.90 12.27 -4.22
N ASP A 84 -26.20 11.04 -4.64
CA ASP A 84 -27.00 10.76 -5.84
C ASP A 84 -28.44 11.28 -5.69
N GLY A 85 -29.03 11.19 -4.50
CA GLY A 85 -30.33 11.78 -4.19
C GLY A 85 -30.32 13.30 -4.30
N PHE A 86 -29.30 13.94 -3.72
CA PHE A 86 -29.08 15.37 -3.76
C PHE A 86 -28.88 15.90 -5.18
N ALA A 87 -27.99 15.25 -5.95
CA ALA A 87 -27.74 15.58 -7.36
C ALA A 87 -29.02 15.45 -8.20
N ARG A 88 -29.80 14.38 -8.01
CA ARG A 88 -31.08 14.18 -8.71
C ARG A 88 -32.10 15.26 -8.36
N ALA A 89 -32.14 15.74 -7.12
CA ALA A 89 -33.06 16.80 -6.69
C ALA A 89 -32.72 18.16 -7.31
N LEU A 90 -31.43 18.44 -7.57
CA LEU A 90 -30.95 19.68 -8.18
C LEU A 90 -30.96 19.65 -9.71
N LEU A 91 -30.44 18.56 -10.31
CA LEU A 91 -30.24 18.43 -11.76
C LEU A 91 -31.43 17.78 -12.48
N GLY A 92 -32.33 17.12 -11.76
CA GLY A 92 -33.50 16.45 -12.33
C GLY A 92 -33.12 15.31 -13.29
N ALA A 93 -33.73 15.30 -14.47
CA ALA A 93 -33.57 14.23 -15.46
C ALA A 93 -32.17 14.18 -16.13
N ALA A 94 -31.34 15.21 -15.95
CA ALA A 94 -29.97 15.22 -16.44
C ALA A 94 -29.04 14.35 -15.57
N CYS A 95 -29.47 13.95 -14.37
CA CYS A 95 -28.70 13.09 -13.47
C CYS A 95 -28.73 11.64 -13.95
N GLY A 96 -27.57 11.10 -14.34
CA GLY A 96 -27.41 9.70 -14.76
C GLY A 96 -26.20 9.03 -14.11
N PRO A 97 -26.13 7.68 -14.14
CA PRO A 97 -24.98 6.94 -13.60
C PRO A 97 -23.67 7.20 -14.34
N GLY A 98 -23.73 7.62 -15.61
CA GLY A 98 -22.58 8.00 -16.44
C GLY A 98 -22.24 9.49 -16.41
N ASP A 99 -22.72 10.26 -15.42
CA ASP A 99 -22.23 11.64 -15.22
C ASP A 99 -20.76 11.58 -14.76
N GLU A 100 -19.87 12.28 -15.46
CA GLU A 100 -18.43 12.28 -15.16
C GLU A 100 -18.16 12.81 -13.74
N ARG A 101 -18.90 13.82 -13.28
CA ARG A 101 -18.75 14.39 -11.94
C ARG A 101 -19.06 13.37 -10.85
N ARG A 102 -20.07 12.52 -11.09
CA ARG A 102 -20.40 11.40 -10.21
C ARG A 102 -19.25 10.41 -10.13
N ALA A 103 -18.67 10.05 -11.28
CA ALA A 103 -17.55 9.10 -11.33
C ALA A 103 -16.33 9.65 -10.58
N GLN A 104 -15.97 10.92 -10.79
CA GLN A 104 -14.85 11.57 -10.09
C GLN A 104 -15.05 11.62 -8.57
N ALA A 105 -16.25 12.01 -8.11
CA ALA A 105 -16.57 12.01 -6.69
C ALA A 105 -16.50 10.60 -6.07
N LEU A 106 -16.91 9.56 -6.81
CA LEU A 106 -16.84 8.18 -6.34
C LEU A 106 -15.40 7.67 -6.23
N VAL A 107 -14.52 8.03 -7.17
CA VAL A 107 -13.08 7.68 -7.13
C VAL A 107 -12.46 8.25 -5.85
N GLY A 108 -12.62 9.56 -5.62
CA GLY A 108 -12.09 10.22 -4.43
C GLY A 108 -12.66 9.62 -3.14
N TRP A 109 -13.98 9.40 -3.09
CA TRP A 109 -14.64 8.81 -1.92
C TRP A 109 -14.18 7.38 -1.62
N LEU A 110 -13.97 6.54 -2.64
CA LEU A 110 -13.51 5.16 -2.45
C LEU A 110 -12.10 5.13 -1.85
N LEU A 111 -11.18 5.94 -2.38
CA LEU A 111 -9.82 6.06 -1.84
C LEU A 111 -9.82 6.65 -0.43
N GLU A 112 -10.75 7.56 -0.13
CA GLU A 112 -10.94 8.07 1.23
C GLU A 112 -11.40 6.97 2.20
N GLN A 113 -12.34 6.12 1.78
CA GLN A 113 -12.78 5.00 2.60
C GLN A 113 -11.65 3.99 2.87
N THR A 114 -10.77 3.76 1.89
CA THR A 114 -9.61 2.89 2.09
C THR A 114 -8.58 3.53 3.03
N ALA A 115 -8.40 4.85 2.96
CA ALA A 115 -7.55 5.57 3.92
C ALA A 115 -8.07 5.48 5.35
N ILE A 116 -9.39 5.58 5.56
CA ILE A 116 -10.01 5.36 6.86
C ILE A 116 -9.78 3.92 7.36
N ALA A 117 -9.72 2.95 6.43
CA ALA A 117 -9.37 1.56 6.74
C ALA A 117 -7.86 1.31 6.96
N GLY A 118 -7.01 2.34 6.77
CA GLY A 118 -5.57 2.28 6.99
C GLY A 118 -4.71 2.11 5.74
N HIS A 119 -5.28 2.18 4.53
CA HIS A 119 -4.54 2.06 3.27
C HIS A 119 -4.27 3.43 2.64
N SER A 120 -3.01 3.77 2.32
CA SER A 120 -2.66 5.00 1.59
C SER A 120 -2.90 4.88 0.07
N ALA A 121 -2.86 3.67 -0.48
CA ALA A 121 -3.10 3.37 -1.88
C ALA A 121 -3.91 2.07 -2.07
N LEU A 122 -4.57 1.93 -3.24
CA LEU A 122 -5.36 0.76 -3.62
C LEU A 122 -4.98 0.28 -5.02
N GLU A 123 -5.00 -1.02 -5.26
CA GLU A 123 -4.78 -1.57 -6.60
C GLU A 123 -5.81 -1.08 -7.62
N ALA A 124 -5.36 -0.70 -8.81
CA ALA A 124 -6.21 -0.19 -9.87
C ALA A 124 -7.32 -1.18 -10.26
N ALA A 125 -7.04 -2.49 -10.26
CA ALA A 125 -8.06 -3.52 -10.52
C ALA A 125 -9.17 -3.54 -9.47
N THR A 126 -8.82 -3.38 -8.19
CA THR A 126 -9.78 -3.34 -7.09
C THR A 126 -10.65 -2.09 -7.17
N LEU A 127 -10.06 -0.94 -7.50
CA LEU A 127 -10.80 0.30 -7.66
C LEU A 127 -11.79 0.24 -8.83
N ARG A 128 -11.38 -0.29 -9.98
CA ARG A 128 -12.27 -0.54 -11.14
C ARG A 128 -13.46 -1.42 -10.77
N ALA A 129 -13.21 -2.53 -10.07
CA ALA A 129 -14.26 -3.43 -9.63
C ALA A 129 -15.25 -2.74 -8.69
N ALA A 130 -14.76 -1.87 -7.78
CA ALA A 130 -15.61 -1.10 -6.87
C ALA A 130 -16.47 -0.04 -7.60
N LEU A 131 -15.91 0.62 -8.62
CA LEU A 131 -16.64 1.57 -9.48
C LEU A 131 -17.72 0.86 -10.32
N ALA A 132 -17.40 -0.28 -10.92
CA ALA A 132 -18.35 -1.10 -11.68
C ALA A 132 -19.53 -1.56 -10.81
N GLN A 133 -19.27 -2.00 -9.58
CA GLN A 133 -20.30 -2.35 -8.60
C GLN A 133 -21.25 -1.18 -8.29
N ARG A 134 -20.80 0.06 -8.46
CA ARG A 134 -21.57 1.30 -8.25
C ARG A 134 -22.15 1.88 -9.54
N SER A 135 -22.22 1.06 -10.59
CA SER A 135 -22.80 1.37 -11.90
C SER A 135 -22.11 2.50 -12.66
N VAL A 136 -20.79 2.69 -12.45
CA VAL A 136 -20.00 3.54 -13.34
C VAL A 136 -19.84 2.82 -14.69
N PRO A 137 -20.28 3.41 -15.82
CA PRO A 137 -20.28 2.72 -17.12
C PRO A 137 -18.89 2.38 -17.64
N ASP A 138 -17.93 3.31 -17.49
CA ASP A 138 -16.52 3.12 -17.87
C ASP A 138 -15.61 3.49 -16.68
N PRO A 139 -15.25 2.49 -15.84
CA PRO A 139 -14.33 2.71 -14.74
C PRO A 139 -12.92 3.11 -15.18
N ASP A 140 -12.46 2.66 -16.35
CA ASP A 140 -11.12 2.95 -16.84
C ASP A 140 -10.99 4.41 -17.26
N GLU A 141 -11.96 4.93 -18.02
CA GLU A 141 -12.04 6.33 -18.39
C GLU A 141 -12.12 7.23 -17.14
N ALA A 142 -12.96 6.87 -16.17
CA ALA A 142 -13.07 7.64 -14.92
C ALA A 142 -11.74 7.76 -14.17
N LEU A 143 -10.95 6.67 -14.10
CA LEU A 143 -9.64 6.68 -13.48
C LEU A 143 -8.61 7.47 -14.29
N GLN A 144 -8.63 7.36 -15.61
CA GLN A 144 -7.75 8.14 -16.49
C GLN A 144 -8.00 9.64 -16.31
N THR A 145 -9.26 10.07 -16.24
CA THR A 145 -9.61 11.47 -15.95
C THR A 145 -9.13 11.89 -14.56
N ALA A 146 -9.34 11.07 -13.54
CA ALA A 146 -8.89 11.39 -12.18
C ALA A 146 -7.37 11.55 -12.08
N ILE A 147 -6.62 10.75 -12.85
CA ILE A 147 -5.16 10.84 -12.96
C ILE A 147 -4.75 12.11 -13.73
N ALA A 148 -5.42 12.39 -14.87
CA ALA A 148 -5.15 13.57 -15.67
C ALA A 148 -5.41 14.89 -14.92
N ASP A 149 -6.43 14.91 -14.06
CA ASP A 149 -6.78 16.03 -13.19
C ASP A 149 -5.86 16.14 -11.96
N GLY A 150 -4.97 15.16 -11.74
CA GLY A 150 -4.04 15.12 -10.60
C GLY A 150 -4.71 14.81 -9.26
N ALA A 151 -5.97 14.38 -9.25
CA ALA A 151 -6.67 13.97 -8.03
C ALA A 151 -6.17 12.62 -7.48
N VAL A 152 -5.65 11.78 -8.39
CA VAL A 152 -5.12 10.44 -8.10
C VAL A 152 -3.72 10.31 -8.67
N LEU A 153 -2.79 9.80 -7.86
CA LEU A 153 -1.42 9.50 -8.27
C LEU A 153 -1.23 7.99 -8.49
N VAL A 154 -0.37 7.65 -9.44
CA VAL A 154 -0.08 6.28 -9.86
C VAL A 154 1.25 5.83 -9.28
N PHE A 155 1.26 4.66 -8.66
CA PHE A 155 2.46 4.00 -8.15
C PHE A 155 2.61 2.63 -8.82
N GLN A 156 3.85 2.23 -9.04
CA GLN A 156 4.20 0.93 -9.60
C GLN A 156 4.98 0.17 -8.54
N ASP A 157 4.45 -1.00 -8.16
CA ASP A 157 5.06 -1.87 -7.17
C ASP A 157 5.49 -3.16 -7.87
N ALA A 158 6.80 -3.44 -7.89
CA ALA A 158 7.32 -4.64 -8.53
C ALA A 158 6.84 -5.89 -7.78
N ILE A 159 6.22 -6.82 -8.50
CA ILE A 159 5.78 -8.08 -7.91
C ILE A 159 7.01 -8.98 -7.83
N GLU A 160 7.52 -9.21 -6.62
CA GLU A 160 8.56 -10.21 -6.39
C GLU A 160 7.99 -11.61 -6.62
N GLU A 161 8.41 -12.27 -7.69
CA GLU A 161 8.10 -13.68 -7.93
C GLU A 161 8.94 -14.55 -6.96
N PRO A 162 8.30 -15.38 -6.11
CA PRO A 162 9.03 -16.27 -5.21
C PRO A 162 9.96 -17.20 -6.00
N GLY A 163 11.26 -17.13 -5.72
CA GLY A 163 12.28 -17.98 -6.34
C GLY A 163 13.01 -17.38 -7.54
N ARG A 164 12.68 -16.15 -7.97
CA ARG A 164 13.44 -15.45 -9.01
C ARG A 164 14.40 -14.44 -8.37
N ALA A 165 15.71 -14.61 -8.62
CA ALA A 165 16.71 -13.64 -8.17
C ALA A 165 16.47 -12.29 -8.86
N ARG A 166 16.51 -11.20 -8.09
CA ARG A 166 16.45 -9.83 -8.61
C ARG A 166 17.60 -9.64 -9.61
N PRO A 167 17.34 -9.30 -10.89
CA PRO A 167 18.41 -9.05 -11.83
C PRO A 167 19.25 -7.89 -11.31
N VAL A 168 20.55 -8.13 -11.16
CA VAL A 168 21.55 -7.09 -10.95
C VAL A 168 21.60 -6.33 -12.27
N THR A 169 21.45 -5.00 -12.23
CA THR A 169 21.57 -4.14 -13.41
C THR A 169 22.90 -4.44 -14.11
N GLY A 170 22.80 -5.18 -15.21
CA GLY A 170 23.87 -5.61 -16.08
C GLY A 170 23.31 -5.54 -17.49
N ASP A 171 24.16 -5.15 -18.44
CA ASP A 171 23.90 -4.83 -19.86
C ASP A 171 23.38 -6.06 -20.68
N ASP A 172 22.49 -6.87 -20.11
CA ASP A 172 21.83 -7.98 -20.76
C ASP A 172 20.55 -7.47 -21.46
N GLU A 173 20.56 -7.47 -22.80
CA GLU A 173 19.44 -7.05 -23.67
C GLU A 173 18.17 -7.93 -23.52
N ASP A 174 18.16 -8.89 -22.59
CA ASP A 174 17.05 -9.78 -22.22
C ASP A 174 16.49 -9.48 -20.81
N GLU A 175 16.42 -8.19 -20.42
CA GLU A 175 15.66 -7.75 -19.25
C GLU A 175 14.16 -8.01 -19.45
N ALA A 176 13.69 -9.20 -19.05
CA ALA A 176 12.26 -9.47 -18.99
C ALA A 176 11.59 -8.45 -18.06
N GLU A 177 10.71 -7.60 -18.61
CA GLU A 177 9.92 -6.61 -17.88
C GLU A 177 9.29 -7.28 -16.65
N GLN A 178 9.74 -6.90 -15.45
CA GLN A 178 9.18 -7.46 -14.21
C GLN A 178 7.71 -7.08 -14.10
N PRO A 179 6.82 -8.02 -13.74
CA PRO A 179 5.41 -7.70 -13.58
C PRO A 179 5.26 -6.68 -12.45
N VAL A 180 4.62 -5.54 -12.75
CA VAL A 180 4.33 -4.49 -11.77
C VAL A 180 2.84 -4.48 -11.43
N ARG A 181 2.54 -4.31 -10.15
CA ARG A 181 1.22 -3.98 -9.65
C ARG A 181 1.03 -2.46 -9.69
N ILE A 182 -0.07 -2.01 -10.28
CA ILE A 182 -0.42 -0.60 -10.32
C ILE A 182 -1.29 -0.24 -9.13
N LEU A 183 -0.79 0.65 -8.27
CA LEU A 183 -1.49 1.20 -7.12
C LEU A 183 -1.88 2.65 -7.40
N LEU A 184 -3.01 3.07 -6.82
CA LEU A 184 -3.59 4.40 -6.96
C LEU A 184 -3.81 5.00 -5.57
N GLY A 185 -3.27 6.18 -5.32
CA GLY A 185 -3.41 6.90 -4.05
C GLY A 185 -3.97 8.31 -4.26
N LEU A 186 -4.60 8.88 -3.23
CA LEU A 186 -4.96 10.30 -3.26
C LEU A 186 -3.70 11.15 -3.15
N ASP A 187 -3.64 12.23 -3.92
CA ASP A 187 -2.52 13.19 -3.93
C ASP A 187 -2.04 13.57 -2.51
N ARG A 188 -2.96 13.97 -1.63
CA ARG A 188 -2.61 14.36 -0.25
C ARG A 188 -1.94 13.27 0.59
N PHE A 189 -2.29 12.00 0.37
CA PHE A 189 -1.71 10.88 1.11
C PHE A 189 -0.39 10.46 0.50
N ALA A 190 -0.32 10.45 -0.84
CA ALA A 190 0.90 10.24 -1.60
C ALA A 190 2.00 11.27 -1.24
N MET A 191 1.67 12.56 -1.27
CA MET A 191 2.62 13.63 -0.89
C MET A 191 3.03 13.55 0.58
N ALA A 192 2.11 13.17 1.47
CA ALA A 192 2.44 12.96 2.88
C ALA A 192 3.40 11.77 3.06
N GLU A 193 3.17 10.67 2.34
CA GLU A 193 4.00 9.47 2.35
C GLU A 193 5.41 9.77 1.81
N GLU A 194 5.51 10.48 0.68
CA GLU A 194 6.78 10.93 0.11
C GLU A 194 7.53 11.86 1.08
N SER A 195 6.84 12.81 1.72
CA SER A 195 7.46 13.69 2.71
C SER A 195 7.97 12.93 3.93
N VAL A 196 7.28 11.88 4.36
CA VAL A 196 7.73 11.01 5.47
C VAL A 196 8.95 10.20 5.03
N ALA A 197 8.94 9.66 3.81
CA ALA A 197 10.05 8.91 3.27
C ALA A 197 11.32 9.77 3.10
N ASP A 198 11.21 10.96 2.50
CA ASP A 198 12.32 11.91 2.38
C ASP A 198 12.83 12.35 3.77
N GLY A 199 11.91 12.61 4.71
CA GLY A 199 12.28 12.88 6.10
C GLY A 199 13.07 11.73 6.75
N LEU A 200 12.66 10.48 6.53
CA LEU A 200 13.34 9.30 7.04
C LEU A 200 14.70 9.09 6.37
N ALA A 201 14.78 9.24 5.05
CA ALA A 201 16.04 9.14 4.30
C ALA A 201 17.05 10.19 4.78
N ARG A 202 16.61 11.42 5.05
CA ARG A 202 17.47 12.46 5.64
C ARG A 202 17.96 12.08 7.02
N LEU A 203 17.07 11.55 7.88
CA LEU A 203 17.47 11.07 9.21
C LEU A 203 18.47 9.93 9.13
N LEU A 204 18.24 8.96 8.23
CA LEU A 204 19.16 7.84 8.00
C LEU A 204 20.56 8.33 7.60
N ASN A 205 20.63 9.34 6.73
CA ASN A 205 21.88 9.99 6.32
C ASN A 205 22.56 10.84 7.41
N THR A 206 21.94 11.03 8.59
CA THR A 206 22.61 11.68 9.74
C THR A 206 23.33 10.70 10.66
N PHE A 207 23.07 9.40 10.54
CA PHE A 207 23.79 8.41 11.34
C PHE A 207 25.19 8.22 10.76
N GLU A 208 26.21 8.45 11.59
CA GLU A 208 27.55 8.03 11.28
C GLU A 208 27.64 6.51 11.50
N PRO A 209 28.19 5.73 10.54
CA PRO A 209 28.38 4.31 10.76
C PRO A 209 29.22 4.12 12.02
N LEU A 210 28.75 3.28 12.94
CA LEU A 210 29.57 2.82 14.06
C LEU A 210 30.80 2.19 13.43
N THR A 211 31.95 2.87 13.55
CA THR A 211 33.23 2.35 13.11
C THR A 211 33.41 1.03 13.83
N GLU A 212 33.33 -0.08 13.10
CA GLU A 212 33.72 -1.37 13.64
C GLU A 212 35.16 -1.19 14.14
N PRO A 213 35.48 -1.57 15.39
CA PRO A 213 36.85 -1.52 15.85
C PRO A 213 37.66 -2.34 14.85
N GLU A 214 38.57 -1.67 14.14
CA GLU A 214 39.50 -2.28 13.21
C GLU A 214 40.02 -3.54 13.91
N GLN A 215 39.66 -4.71 13.40
CA GLN A 215 40.31 -5.94 13.79
C GLN A 215 41.78 -5.67 13.50
N GLU A 216 42.57 -5.46 14.57
CA GLU A 216 44.01 -5.38 14.51
C GLU A 216 44.43 -6.62 13.73
N GLN A 217 44.72 -6.42 12.44
CA GLN A 217 45.21 -7.49 11.58
C GLN A 217 46.49 -7.95 12.25
N ASP A 218 46.41 -9.18 12.74
CA ASP A 218 47.47 -9.93 13.39
C ASP A 218 48.82 -9.56 12.77
N ALA A 219 49.70 -9.00 13.59
CA ALA A 219 51.09 -8.83 13.26
C ALA A 219 51.64 -10.19 12.80
N GLU A 220 52.04 -10.27 11.53
CA GLU A 220 52.70 -11.44 10.95
C GLU A 220 53.87 -11.87 11.86
N PRO A 221 53.92 -13.13 12.34
CA PRO A 221 55.13 -13.63 12.96
C PRO A 221 56.14 -13.92 11.85
N GLU A 222 57.30 -13.25 11.92
CA GLU A 222 58.42 -13.51 11.02
C GLU A 222 58.81 -15.00 11.03
N SER A 223 58.86 -15.56 9.81
CA SER A 223 59.35 -16.89 9.50
C SER A 223 60.80 -17.08 9.95
N GLY A 224 61.01 -17.89 10.99
CA GLY A 224 62.31 -18.43 11.37
C GLY A 224 62.17 -19.81 12.02
N ALA A 225 62.20 -20.87 11.21
CA ALA A 225 62.47 -22.24 11.66
C ALA A 225 63.90 -22.59 11.19
N GLU A 226 64.78 -23.14 12.03
CA GLU A 226 64.90 -24.58 12.36
C GLU A 226 66.09 -24.82 13.35
N PRO A 227 66.31 -26.02 13.96
CA PRO A 227 65.84 -26.31 15.32
C PRO A 227 66.94 -26.98 16.21
N GLU A 228 66.50 -27.64 17.30
CA GLU A 228 67.13 -28.80 17.98
C GLU A 228 68.22 -28.55 19.07
N GLN A 229 67.79 -28.65 20.34
CA GLN A 229 68.15 -29.71 21.32
C GLN A 229 68.38 -29.20 22.76
N GLY A 230 67.71 -29.85 23.72
CA GLY A 230 68.27 -30.00 25.07
C GLY A 230 67.29 -30.03 26.25
N ALA A 231 66.98 -31.26 26.68
CA ALA A 231 66.85 -31.69 28.09
C ALA A 231 65.65 -31.23 28.97
N SER A 232 64.80 -32.21 29.27
CA SER A 232 64.15 -32.40 30.60
C SER A 232 65.20 -32.79 31.67
N PRO A 233 64.92 -32.87 32.99
CA PRO A 233 63.60 -32.91 33.66
C PRO A 233 63.46 -32.15 35.01
N ASP A 234 62.24 -32.16 35.56
CA ASP A 234 61.88 -32.63 36.93
C ASP A 234 61.09 -31.69 37.86
N ALA A 235 59.94 -32.23 38.29
CA ALA A 235 59.17 -32.19 39.54
C ALA A 235 58.92 -30.92 40.41
N GLY A 236 57.69 -30.88 40.96
CA GLY A 236 57.28 -30.18 42.20
C GLY A 236 55.99 -29.36 42.00
N GLU A 237 54.79 -29.93 42.21
CA GLU A 237 54.03 -30.02 43.48
C GLU A 237 53.06 -28.83 43.74
N ASP A 238 51.78 -29.22 43.86
CA ASP A 238 50.72 -28.76 44.75
C ASP A 238 50.07 -27.36 44.62
N GLY A 239 48.72 -27.39 44.61
CA GLY A 239 47.88 -26.20 44.79
C GLY A 239 46.40 -26.44 44.54
N ASP A 240 45.74 -27.12 45.49
CA ASP A 240 44.28 -27.23 45.70
C ASP A 240 43.49 -25.92 45.49
N GLY A 241 42.25 -26.02 45.02
CA GLY A 241 41.33 -24.88 44.87
C GLY A 241 39.92 -25.22 44.39
N ASP A 242 39.16 -25.84 45.29
CA ASP A 242 37.69 -25.92 45.46
C ASP A 242 36.77 -24.98 44.64
N GLY A 243 35.55 -25.46 44.33
CA GLY A 243 34.41 -24.57 44.06
C GLY A 243 33.35 -25.05 43.06
N THR A 244 32.49 -25.97 43.49
CA THR A 244 31.26 -26.41 42.84
C THR A 244 30.22 -25.29 42.62
N ALA A 245 29.48 -25.34 41.50
CA ALA A 245 28.07 -24.96 41.48
C ALA A 245 27.31 -25.63 40.31
N ASP A 246 26.45 -26.56 40.70
CA ASP A 246 25.25 -27.05 40.01
C ASP A 246 24.45 -25.96 39.29
N THR A 247 23.84 -26.30 38.14
CA THR A 247 22.40 -26.07 37.92
C THR A 247 21.88 -27.03 36.85
N GLU A 248 21.02 -27.94 37.29
CA GLU A 248 20.18 -28.82 36.47
C GLU A 248 19.05 -28.07 35.75
N ALA A 249 18.67 -28.65 34.60
CA ALA A 249 17.32 -28.80 34.06
C ALA A 249 16.51 -27.54 33.66
N LYS A 250 16.06 -27.49 32.39
CA LYS A 250 14.80 -28.14 31.98
C LYS A 250 14.61 -28.06 30.46
N ALA A 251 14.51 -29.23 29.84
CA ALA A 251 14.20 -29.40 28.42
C ALA A 251 12.74 -29.83 28.22
N GLU A 252 12.31 -29.71 26.96
CA GLU A 252 11.11 -30.23 26.28
C GLU A 252 9.89 -29.30 26.12
N PRO A 253 9.09 -29.46 25.04
CA PRO A 253 9.50 -29.81 23.65
C PRO A 253 8.77 -28.98 22.56
N GLU A 254 9.31 -29.02 21.34
CA GLU A 254 8.65 -28.56 20.11
C GLU A 254 7.61 -29.59 19.61
N PRO A 255 6.54 -29.18 18.89
CA PRO A 255 5.70 -30.10 18.16
C PRO A 255 6.18 -30.32 16.71
N GLU A 256 6.08 -31.60 16.34
CA GLU A 256 6.51 -32.26 15.12
C GLU A 256 5.72 -31.81 13.88
N ALA A 257 6.43 -31.64 12.76
CA ALA A 257 5.84 -31.49 11.44
C ALA A 257 5.59 -32.89 10.85
N GLU A 258 4.32 -33.18 10.53
CA GLU A 258 3.92 -34.39 9.83
C GLU A 258 4.41 -34.34 8.37
N THR A 259 5.13 -35.40 8.02
CA THR A 259 5.48 -35.79 6.66
C THR A 259 4.30 -36.46 5.99
N ASP A 260 4.00 -36.09 4.75
CA ASP A 260 3.45 -37.04 3.79
C ASP A 260 4.17 -36.87 2.45
N ALA A 261 4.87 -37.94 2.08
CA ALA A 261 5.40 -38.18 0.77
C ALA A 261 4.34 -38.96 -0.02
N ASP A 262 4.12 -38.59 -1.27
CA ASP A 262 3.86 -39.60 -2.29
C ASP A 262 4.48 -39.16 -3.61
N ALA A 263 5.32 -40.06 -4.10
CA ALA A 263 6.04 -39.98 -5.36
C ALA A 263 5.20 -40.63 -6.44
N GLU A 264 5.16 -40.05 -7.64
CA GLU A 264 5.08 -40.86 -8.86
C GLU A 264 6.09 -40.35 -9.89
N THR A 265 6.91 -41.30 -10.32
CA THR A 265 7.92 -41.25 -11.36
C THR A 265 7.24 -41.60 -12.68
N GLU A 266 7.47 -40.84 -13.74
CA GLU A 266 7.40 -41.36 -15.11
C GLU A 266 8.55 -40.74 -15.91
N ALA A 267 9.22 -41.62 -16.65
CA ALA A 267 10.50 -41.41 -17.30
C ALA A 267 10.31 -40.91 -18.74
N GLY A 268 11.35 -40.25 -19.26
CA GLY A 268 11.48 -39.89 -20.67
C GLY A 268 12.89 -39.41 -21.00
N ASP A 269 13.74 -40.35 -21.40
CA ASP A 269 14.86 -40.22 -22.35
C ASP A 269 14.55 -39.22 -23.48
N GLU A 270 15.44 -38.50 -24.16
CA GLU A 270 16.89 -38.51 -24.44
C GLU A 270 17.19 -37.11 -25.02
N ASP A 271 18.33 -36.49 -24.74
CA ASP A 271 19.35 -36.24 -25.78
C ASP A 271 20.50 -35.35 -25.26
N ALA A 272 21.70 -35.80 -25.62
CA ALA A 272 22.97 -35.23 -25.23
C ALA A 272 23.34 -34.01 -26.07
N HIS A 273 23.89 -32.98 -25.43
CA HIS A 273 24.97 -32.20 -26.06
C HIS A 273 25.97 -31.72 -25.01
N ALA A 274 27.19 -32.26 -25.14
CA ALA A 274 28.39 -31.80 -24.46
C ALA A 274 28.83 -30.44 -25.03
N GLY A 275 29.22 -29.54 -24.14
CA GLY A 275 29.83 -28.25 -24.44
C GLY A 275 30.55 -27.77 -23.18
N ASP A 276 31.78 -28.26 -23.04
CA ASP A 276 32.79 -27.82 -22.09
C ASP A 276 33.22 -26.39 -22.42
N ASP A 277 32.98 -25.43 -21.52
CA ASP A 277 33.67 -24.14 -21.49
C ASP A 277 33.72 -23.65 -20.04
N ALA A 278 34.69 -24.18 -19.30
CA ALA A 278 35.10 -23.66 -18.00
C ALA A 278 35.93 -22.38 -18.20
N HIS A 279 35.29 -21.22 -18.06
CA HIS A 279 35.99 -19.95 -17.88
C HIS A 279 36.15 -19.63 -16.38
N PRO A 280 37.38 -19.43 -15.87
CA PRO A 280 37.59 -19.03 -14.49
C PRO A 280 37.14 -17.57 -14.32
N VAL A 281 36.05 -17.35 -13.59
CA VAL A 281 35.59 -16.02 -13.16
C VAL A 281 36.57 -15.50 -12.11
N GLY A 282 37.32 -14.45 -12.47
CA GLY A 282 38.18 -13.73 -11.55
C GLY A 282 37.37 -12.94 -10.51
N PRO A 283 37.91 -12.70 -9.31
CA PRO A 283 37.20 -11.98 -8.26
C PRO A 283 37.37 -10.48 -8.51
N ASP A 284 36.46 -9.87 -9.27
CA ASP A 284 36.15 -8.45 -9.06
C ASP A 284 34.84 -8.06 -9.76
N ALA A 285 33.74 -8.28 -9.05
CA ALA A 285 32.51 -7.55 -9.29
C ALA A 285 32.07 -7.00 -7.94
N THR A 286 32.25 -5.69 -7.76
CA THR A 286 31.65 -4.91 -6.68
C THR A 286 30.14 -5.14 -6.71
N THR A 287 29.71 -6.18 -5.98
CA THR A 287 28.31 -6.45 -5.72
C THR A 287 27.87 -5.34 -4.78
N ALA A 288 27.03 -4.43 -5.27
CA ALA A 288 26.37 -3.47 -4.40
C ALA A 288 25.68 -4.28 -3.28
N PRO A 289 25.94 -3.96 -2.00
CA PRO A 289 25.47 -4.78 -0.90
C PRO A 289 23.94 -4.84 -0.96
N THR A 290 23.40 -6.05 -1.08
CA THR A 290 21.97 -6.26 -0.90
C THR A 290 21.64 -5.80 0.52
N PRO A 291 20.69 -4.87 0.72
CA PRO A 291 20.39 -4.40 2.07
C PRO A 291 19.84 -5.59 2.87
N VAL A 292 20.68 -6.12 3.77
CA VAL A 292 20.30 -7.19 4.67
C VAL A 292 19.25 -6.61 5.61
N ARG A 293 18.02 -7.13 5.54
CA ARG A 293 17.00 -6.78 6.54
C ARG A 293 17.46 -7.33 7.89
N PRO A 294 17.59 -6.50 8.93
CA PRO A 294 18.01 -6.97 10.24
C PRO A 294 17.00 -8.00 10.77
N SER A 295 17.50 -9.11 11.27
CA SER A 295 16.67 -10.12 11.93
C SER A 295 16.13 -9.58 13.26
N PRO A 296 15.07 -10.18 13.83
CA PRO A 296 14.60 -9.83 15.18
C PRO A 296 15.70 -9.90 16.25
N ALA A 297 16.67 -10.83 16.09
CA ALA A 297 17.82 -10.95 16.97
C ALA A 297 18.79 -9.76 16.83
N ASP A 298 18.99 -9.26 15.61
CA ASP A 298 19.82 -8.08 15.34
C ASP A 298 19.20 -6.82 15.95
N TRP A 299 17.87 -6.69 15.87
CA TRP A 299 17.12 -5.62 16.53
C TRP A 299 17.23 -5.66 18.05
N GLU A 300 17.14 -6.84 18.66
CA GLU A 300 17.27 -7.00 20.12
C GLU A 300 18.71 -6.74 20.58
N ALA A 301 19.72 -7.18 19.80
CA ALA A 301 21.12 -6.86 20.06
C ALA A 301 21.38 -5.34 20.02
N ALA A 302 20.82 -4.65 19.03
CA ALA A 302 20.89 -3.19 18.94
C ALA A 302 20.19 -2.51 20.12
N ALA A 303 19.04 -3.01 20.57
CA ALA A 303 18.34 -2.49 21.74
C ALA A 303 19.14 -2.70 23.04
N ALA A 304 19.80 -3.86 23.20
CA ALA A 304 20.65 -4.14 24.35
C ALA A 304 21.91 -3.27 24.41
N ALA A 305 22.45 -2.88 23.24
CA ALA A 305 23.60 -1.99 23.12
C ALA A 305 23.24 -0.49 23.27
N ALA A 306 21.96 -0.16 23.41
CA ALA A 306 21.51 1.22 23.42
C ALA A 306 22.04 2.02 24.65
N PRO A 307 22.40 3.30 24.49
CA PRO A 307 23.00 4.11 25.56
C PRO A 307 22.02 4.46 26.68
N SER A 308 20.73 4.18 26.51
CA SER A 308 19.71 4.40 27.53
C SER A 308 18.53 3.42 27.40
N PRO A 309 17.79 3.16 28.49
CA PRO A 309 16.57 2.37 28.44
C PRO A 309 15.53 2.91 27.46
N SER A 310 15.39 4.24 27.36
CA SER A 310 14.46 4.86 26.40
C SER A 310 14.87 4.64 24.95
N ALA A 311 16.17 4.62 24.64
CA ALA A 311 16.67 4.30 23.31
C ALA A 311 16.45 2.82 22.97
N ALA A 312 16.64 1.91 23.95
CA ALA A 312 16.35 0.48 23.78
C ALA A 312 14.86 0.25 23.47
N GLU A 313 13.96 0.92 24.20
CA GLU A 313 12.52 0.83 23.95
C GLU A 313 12.12 1.39 22.58
N LEU A 314 12.77 2.46 22.13
CA LEU A 314 12.53 3.02 20.80
C LEU A 314 12.96 2.05 19.69
N ILE A 315 14.12 1.41 19.84
CA ILE A 315 14.63 0.41 18.89
C ILE A 315 13.68 -0.79 18.83
N ARG A 316 13.25 -1.30 20.00
CA ARG A 316 12.25 -2.37 20.05
C ARG A 316 10.93 -1.94 19.40
N ALA A 317 10.43 -0.74 19.67
CA ALA A 317 9.21 -0.24 19.05
C ALA A 317 9.32 -0.18 17.52
N ALA A 318 10.46 0.30 16.99
CA ALA A 318 10.72 0.34 15.55
C ALA A 318 10.77 -1.07 14.93
N ALA A 319 11.42 -2.03 15.61
CA ALA A 319 11.50 -3.42 15.15
C ALA A 319 10.12 -4.09 15.03
N HIS A 320 9.16 -3.72 15.89
CA HIS A 320 7.80 -4.26 15.87
C HIS A 320 6.85 -3.49 14.94
N SER A 321 7.20 -2.26 14.55
CA SER A 321 6.33 -1.34 13.81
C SER A 321 7.04 -0.76 12.58
N GLY A 322 7.51 -1.67 11.72
CA GLY A 322 8.10 -1.28 10.43
C GLY A 322 7.13 -0.43 9.61
N LEU A 323 7.62 0.70 9.11
CA LEU A 323 6.90 1.57 8.20
C LEU A 323 7.40 1.27 6.78
N VAL A 324 6.48 0.88 5.90
CA VAL A 324 6.75 0.79 4.46
C VAL A 324 6.19 2.07 3.85
N ALA A 325 7.05 2.86 3.23
CA ALA A 325 6.66 3.97 2.39
C ALA A 325 6.98 3.60 0.93
N HIS A 326 6.01 3.75 0.06
CA HIS A 326 6.18 3.69 -1.39
C HIS A 326 6.94 4.94 -1.82
N THR A 327 8.27 4.85 -1.87
CA THR A 327 9.05 5.88 -2.54
C THR A 327 8.77 5.76 -4.03
N GLY A 328 8.35 6.85 -4.66
CA GLY A 328 8.23 6.89 -6.11
C GLY A 328 9.61 6.65 -6.73
N ALA A 329 9.84 5.43 -7.22
CA ALA A 329 10.94 4.97 -8.07
C ALA A 329 12.41 5.16 -7.60
N GLU A 330 12.72 6.00 -6.61
CA GLU A 330 14.07 6.11 -6.05
C GLU A 330 14.14 5.39 -4.71
N ALA A 331 14.93 4.31 -4.68
CA ALA A 331 15.25 3.55 -3.49
C ALA A 331 15.99 4.44 -2.48
N ALA A 332 15.52 4.44 -1.23
CA ALA A 332 16.27 4.91 -0.06
C ALA A 332 16.62 3.70 0.81
#